data_AF-A0A0Q9HCN6-F1
#
_entry.id   AF-A0A0Q9HCN6-F1
#
_cell.length_a   1.000
_cell.length_b   1.000
_cell.length_c   1.000
_cell.angle_alpha   90.00
_cell.angle_beta   90.00
_cell.angle_gamma   90.00
#
_symmetry.space_group_name_H-M   'P 1'
#
loop_
_entity.id
_entity.type
_entity.pdbx_description
1 polymer ?
#
loop_
_entity_poly.entity_id
_entity_poly.type
_entity_poly.pdbx_seq_one_letter_code
_entity_poly.pdbx_strand_id
1 'polypeptide(L)'
;MHTKTTEPVELYRSDALLVRHVPSGDTSVGVVTFDSFTDYQKLDRPGFGQAFLAERGVGAVHVISRENDWYQYDEMAEAAAAIRSAMQAYDRVATYGSSMGGYAAFRFAGLLGADAFIALSPQVTIDPSVVPFERRWLDDAKRLNFIWDHLAPEPGCRGYVFYDPHDDDARHVALMARQCSVIPVRLRHAGHPSSTFLLETGLLSRVILDLIRGSADVPAIELAARRARRRSPKYLATLAHQMPERRMHTKIGLLRAALALSPQDAGYASELAEAFAAAGRFEEAGEMHRRALALDGSHPILRHRYAWHLLHSENHDEADALSAALVAEAPNRAIFVEQRRVIERHKAARVGRQTSIIATAPRPQARAASRAASLVQRIAAALSGRRVGGLDGETGGGLSEEGLRAMLTTTPAPPQFVEAWARDAMLRNRAGAARPDLVLLGDSLVEHWPEGTFSGRDVFNFGVAADRTQHLLWRLRAPEIAAFSPRHAVILIGTNNLASGDEPEAITAGIVAVARAIERLWPATSILAVEIPPCGPTFAFNARQRFVANLGIRAKLQTLNVDQEMTDGFDRRTPNYHPDRIHFSAEGYRLLTRLVAARLDLIKEGAARQP
;
A
#
# COMPACT_ATOMS: atom_id res chain seq x y z
N MET A 1 -29.88 -11.83 41.78
CA MET A 1 -30.12 -13.28 41.66
C MET A 1 -28.97 -13.87 40.85
N HIS A 2 -28.11 -14.68 41.46
CA HIS A 2 -27.08 -15.41 40.74
C HIS A 2 -27.77 -16.47 39.88
N THR A 3 -27.81 -16.28 38.57
CA THR A 3 -28.22 -17.30 37.61
C THR A 3 -27.25 -18.46 37.74
N LYS A 4 -27.76 -19.66 38.06
CA LYS A 4 -27.01 -20.91 37.97
C LYS A 4 -26.41 -20.99 36.57
N THR A 5 -25.09 -20.86 36.44
CA THR A 5 -24.36 -21.21 35.22
C THR A 5 -24.58 -22.69 34.98
N THR A 6 -25.44 -23.02 34.02
CA THR A 6 -25.58 -24.37 33.50
C THR A 6 -24.31 -24.75 32.76
N GLU A 7 -23.79 -25.95 33.03
CA GLU A 7 -22.54 -26.40 32.42
C GLU A 7 -22.68 -26.51 30.89
N PRO A 8 -21.63 -26.17 30.11
CA PRO A 8 -21.64 -26.35 28.68
C PRO A 8 -21.77 -27.83 28.30
N VAL A 9 -22.59 -28.11 27.28
CA VAL A 9 -22.83 -29.45 26.74
C VAL A 9 -22.19 -29.57 25.36
N GLU A 10 -21.42 -30.63 25.11
CA GLU A 10 -20.91 -30.95 23.79
C GLU A 10 -22.02 -31.63 22.97
N LEU A 11 -22.43 -31.02 21.86
CA LEU A 11 -23.46 -31.55 20.97
C LEU A 11 -22.86 -32.39 19.83
N TYR A 12 -21.66 -32.04 19.39
CA TYR A 12 -20.96 -32.69 18.29
C TYR A 12 -19.47 -32.42 18.39
N ARG A 13 -18.63 -33.41 18.07
CA ARG A 13 -17.18 -33.24 17.94
C ARG A 13 -16.64 -34.15 16.86
N SER A 14 -15.71 -33.60 16.10
CA SER A 14 -14.87 -34.28 15.13
C SER A 14 -13.42 -33.79 15.24
N ASP A 15 -12.60 -34.13 14.26
CA ASP A 15 -11.31 -33.48 14.09
C ASP A 15 -11.43 -32.02 13.62
N ALA A 16 -12.33 -31.66 12.70
CA ALA A 16 -12.36 -30.28 12.21
C ALA A 16 -13.24 -29.34 13.06
N LEU A 17 -14.19 -29.89 13.83
CA LEU A 17 -15.28 -29.12 14.41
C LEU A 17 -15.60 -29.52 15.85
N LEU A 18 -15.97 -28.53 16.65
CA LEU A 18 -16.62 -28.70 17.95
C LEU A 18 -17.89 -27.87 18.00
N VAL A 19 -19.01 -28.49 18.35
CA VAL A 19 -20.28 -27.81 18.61
C VAL A 19 -20.59 -27.90 20.09
N ARG A 20 -20.69 -26.74 20.75
CA ARG A 20 -20.93 -26.64 22.19
C ARG A 20 -22.17 -25.81 22.47
N HIS A 21 -23.11 -26.36 23.24
CA HIS A 21 -24.27 -25.64 23.74
C HIS A 21 -24.00 -25.08 25.13
N VAL A 22 -24.27 -23.79 25.32
CA VAL A 22 -24.33 -23.13 26.62
C VAL A 22 -25.79 -22.72 26.83
N PRO A 23 -26.57 -23.52 27.57
CA PRO A 23 -27.98 -23.22 27.77
C PRO A 23 -28.19 -22.00 28.66
N SER A 24 -29.40 -21.45 28.60
CA SER A 24 -29.90 -20.42 29.50
C SER A 24 -31.32 -20.78 29.94
N GLY A 25 -31.75 -20.25 31.09
CA GLY A 25 -33.13 -20.41 31.54
C GLY A 25 -34.15 -19.61 30.71
N ASP A 26 -33.69 -18.60 29.95
CA ASP A 26 -34.52 -17.86 28.99
C ASP A 26 -34.48 -18.55 27.62
N THR A 27 -35.64 -19.05 27.18
CA THR A 27 -35.83 -19.73 25.89
C THR A 27 -36.44 -18.84 24.81
N SER A 28 -36.66 -17.55 25.09
CA SER A 28 -37.24 -16.62 24.11
C SER A 28 -36.37 -16.42 22.87
N VAL A 29 -35.05 -16.59 23.02
CA VAL A 29 -34.10 -16.50 21.91
C VAL A 29 -32.92 -17.45 22.09
N GLY A 30 -32.65 -18.24 21.06
CA GLY A 30 -31.46 -19.08 20.90
C GLY A 30 -30.53 -18.48 19.84
N VAL A 31 -29.21 -18.55 20.08
CA VAL A 31 -28.21 -18.02 19.14
C VAL A 31 -27.25 -19.11 18.71
N VAL A 32 -27.05 -19.29 17.42
CA VAL A 32 -25.96 -20.12 16.89
C VAL A 32 -24.83 -19.20 16.42
N THR A 33 -23.63 -19.39 16.96
CA THR A 33 -22.47 -18.56 16.64
C THR A 33 -21.41 -19.34 15.89
N PHE A 34 -20.70 -18.65 15.01
CA PHE A 34 -19.61 -19.20 14.22
C PHE A 34 -18.34 -18.39 14.43
N ASP A 35 -17.24 -19.08 14.71
CA ASP A 35 -15.91 -18.49 14.80
C ASP A 35 -15.51 -17.74 13.54
N SER A 36 -14.82 -16.62 13.77
CA SER A 36 -14.14 -15.85 12.74
C SER A 36 -12.79 -16.48 12.42
N PHE A 37 -12.13 -15.98 11.38
CA PHE A 37 -10.73 -16.35 11.09
C PHE A 37 -9.87 -16.13 12.35
N THR A 38 -8.97 -17.07 12.63
CA THR A 38 -8.23 -17.12 13.89
C THR A 38 -6.86 -17.79 13.74
N ASP A 39 -5.88 -17.26 14.46
CA ASP A 39 -4.55 -17.86 14.55
C ASP A 39 -4.46 -18.96 15.62
N TYR A 40 -5.52 -19.19 16.40
CA TYR A 40 -5.51 -20.09 17.56
C TYR A 40 -6.19 -21.44 17.27
N GLN A 41 -5.61 -22.27 16.40
CA GLN A 41 -6.21 -23.47 15.80
C GLN A 41 -6.39 -24.67 16.76
N LYS A 42 -7.15 -24.49 17.84
CA LYS A 42 -7.54 -25.53 18.80
C LYS A 42 -9.06 -25.50 19.03
N LEU A 43 -9.67 -26.68 19.18
CA LEU A 43 -11.11 -26.81 19.41
C LEU A 43 -11.52 -26.44 20.85
N ASP A 44 -10.71 -26.76 21.84
CA ASP A 44 -11.04 -26.57 23.27
C ASP A 44 -10.80 -25.13 23.75
N ARG A 45 -11.39 -24.18 23.03
CA ARG A 45 -11.42 -22.75 23.36
C ARG A 45 -12.87 -22.27 23.53
N PRO A 46 -13.11 -21.12 24.15
CA PRO A 46 -14.43 -20.48 24.13
C PRO A 46 -14.84 -20.15 22.69
N GLY A 47 -16.12 -20.37 22.37
CA GLY A 47 -16.64 -20.00 21.05
C GLY A 47 -16.87 -18.50 20.91
N PHE A 48 -17.03 -18.05 19.65
CA PHE A 48 -17.33 -16.67 19.33
C PHE A 48 -18.56 -16.14 20.12
N GLY A 49 -18.34 -15.06 20.87
CA GLY A 49 -19.39 -14.42 21.67
C GLY A 49 -19.89 -15.23 22.90
N GLN A 50 -19.26 -16.36 23.24
CA GLN A 50 -19.72 -17.25 24.33
C GLN A 50 -19.88 -16.54 25.67
N ALA A 51 -18.82 -15.88 26.16
CA ALA A 51 -18.88 -15.16 27.43
C ALA A 51 -19.92 -14.02 27.38
N PHE A 52 -19.94 -13.26 26.28
CA PHE A 52 -20.86 -12.15 26.07
C PHE A 52 -22.33 -12.58 26.17
N LEU A 53 -22.71 -13.67 25.49
CA LEU A 53 -24.08 -14.20 25.49
C LEU A 53 -24.45 -14.81 26.84
N ALA A 54 -23.54 -15.59 27.43
CA ALA A 54 -23.75 -16.22 28.73
C ALA A 54 -23.96 -15.18 29.85
N GLU A 55 -23.14 -14.13 29.90
CA GLU A 55 -23.30 -13.01 30.86
C GLU A 55 -24.65 -12.28 30.73
N ARG A 56 -25.28 -12.35 29.56
CA ARG A 56 -26.58 -11.72 29.26
C ARG A 56 -27.74 -12.69 29.37
N GLY A 57 -27.49 -13.91 29.83
CA GLY A 57 -28.52 -14.95 29.95
C GLY A 57 -29.10 -15.38 28.62
N VAL A 58 -28.33 -15.30 27.52
CA VAL A 58 -28.77 -15.77 26.20
C VAL A 58 -28.23 -17.18 25.98
N GLY A 59 -29.14 -18.13 25.73
CA GLY A 59 -28.76 -19.50 25.40
C GLY A 59 -28.15 -19.57 24.00
N ALA A 60 -27.02 -20.26 23.86
CA ALA A 60 -26.28 -20.24 22.60
C ALA A 60 -25.58 -21.55 22.27
N VAL A 61 -25.54 -21.90 21.00
CA VAL A 61 -24.69 -22.95 20.45
C VAL A 61 -23.50 -22.30 19.73
N HIS A 62 -22.30 -22.76 20.04
CA HIS A 62 -21.05 -22.29 19.49
C HIS A 62 -20.47 -23.34 18.56
N VAL A 63 -20.30 -22.97 17.29
CA VAL A 63 -19.66 -23.79 16.27
C VAL A 63 -18.22 -23.32 16.12
N ILE A 64 -17.30 -24.16 16.55
CA ILE A 64 -15.86 -23.87 16.68
C ILE A 64 -15.12 -24.71 15.66
N SER A 65 -14.48 -24.06 14.68
CA SER A 65 -13.63 -24.75 13.72
C SER A 65 -12.17 -24.77 14.20
N ARG A 66 -11.47 -25.87 13.92
CA ARG A 66 -10.02 -25.97 14.13
C ARG A 66 -9.28 -25.09 13.12
N GLU A 67 -9.65 -25.24 11.85
CA GLU A 67 -9.00 -24.57 10.71
C GLU A 67 -9.83 -23.39 10.18
N ASN A 68 -9.18 -22.55 9.38
CA ASN A 68 -9.77 -21.39 8.70
C ASN A 68 -10.28 -21.77 7.31
N ASP A 69 -11.11 -22.81 7.23
CA ASP A 69 -11.51 -23.43 5.95
C ASP A 69 -12.94 -23.07 5.54
N TRP A 70 -13.44 -21.91 5.98
CA TRP A 70 -14.79 -21.41 5.65
C TRP A 70 -15.91 -22.42 5.90
N TYR A 71 -15.74 -23.30 6.89
CA TYR A 71 -16.72 -24.35 7.23
C TYR A 71 -17.04 -25.30 6.06
N GLN A 72 -16.12 -25.48 5.11
CA GLN A 72 -16.24 -26.41 3.99
C GLN A 72 -15.96 -27.86 4.42
N TYR A 73 -16.66 -28.33 5.45
CA TYR A 73 -16.52 -29.68 6.00
C TYR A 73 -17.73 -30.53 5.65
N ASP A 74 -17.53 -31.76 5.15
CA ASP A 74 -18.62 -32.69 4.82
C ASP A 74 -19.52 -32.98 6.05
N GLU A 75 -18.90 -33.05 7.23
CA GLU A 75 -19.55 -33.30 8.52
C GLU A 75 -20.47 -32.16 9.02
N MET A 76 -20.47 -31.00 8.35
CA MET A 76 -21.39 -29.91 8.70
C MET A 76 -22.87 -30.32 8.60
N ALA A 77 -23.21 -31.32 7.78
CA ALA A 77 -24.57 -31.86 7.71
C ALA A 77 -25.01 -32.46 9.05
N GLU A 78 -24.17 -33.30 9.65
CA GLU A 78 -24.44 -33.98 10.92
C GLU A 78 -24.40 -32.98 12.08
N ALA A 79 -23.40 -32.11 12.10
CA ALA A 79 -23.30 -31.02 13.07
C ALA A 79 -24.54 -30.12 13.03
N ALA A 80 -25.00 -29.72 11.85
CA ALA A 80 -26.18 -28.89 11.69
C ALA A 80 -27.47 -29.58 12.17
N ALA A 81 -27.59 -30.90 11.99
CA ALA A 81 -28.72 -31.65 12.53
C ALA A 81 -28.74 -31.63 14.07
N ALA A 82 -27.58 -31.81 14.71
CA ALA A 82 -27.45 -31.72 16.17
C ALA A 82 -27.76 -30.30 16.69
N ILE A 83 -27.24 -29.27 16.01
CA ILE A 83 -27.52 -27.86 16.35
C ILE A 83 -29.02 -27.58 16.23
N ARG A 84 -29.65 -27.98 15.10
CA ARG A 84 -31.06 -27.76 14.85
C ARG A 84 -31.93 -28.43 15.92
N SER A 85 -31.58 -29.64 16.35
CA SER A 85 -32.29 -30.33 17.43
C SER A 85 -32.21 -29.56 18.75
N ALA A 86 -31.04 -29.01 19.11
CA ALA A 86 -30.90 -28.20 20.32
C ALA A 86 -31.64 -26.86 20.21
N MET A 87 -31.70 -26.27 19.02
CA MET A 87 -32.36 -24.98 18.78
C MET A 87 -33.89 -25.04 18.79
N GLN A 88 -34.51 -26.23 18.71
CA GLN A 88 -35.96 -26.41 18.86
C GLN A 88 -36.49 -26.00 20.26
N ALA A 89 -35.61 -25.90 21.25
CA ALA A 89 -35.96 -25.45 22.59
C ALA A 89 -36.23 -23.94 22.69
N TYR A 90 -35.99 -23.18 21.63
CA TYR A 90 -36.09 -21.72 21.62
C TYR A 90 -37.20 -21.22 20.70
N ASP A 91 -37.91 -20.17 21.13
CA ASP A 91 -39.02 -19.60 20.36
C ASP A 91 -38.55 -18.89 19.07
N ARG A 92 -37.32 -18.40 19.09
CA ARG A 92 -36.66 -17.67 18.00
C ARG A 92 -35.20 -18.06 17.93
N VAL A 93 -34.69 -18.27 16.72
CA VAL A 93 -33.30 -18.67 16.47
C VAL A 93 -32.61 -17.63 15.59
N ALA A 94 -31.42 -17.19 15.99
CA ALA A 94 -30.58 -16.31 15.18
C ALA A 94 -29.19 -16.92 14.97
N THR A 95 -28.66 -16.86 13.75
CA THR A 95 -27.24 -17.14 13.49
C THR A 95 -26.40 -15.88 13.57
N TYR A 96 -25.17 -15.97 14.06
CA TYR A 96 -24.30 -14.80 14.28
C TYR A 96 -22.82 -15.11 14.02
N GLY A 97 -22.15 -14.26 13.24
CA GLY A 97 -20.71 -14.36 13.04
C GLY A 97 -20.08 -13.15 12.34
N SER A 98 -18.75 -13.14 12.27
CA SER A 98 -17.97 -12.11 11.56
C SER A 98 -16.99 -12.72 10.58
N SER A 99 -16.77 -12.06 9.43
CA SER A 99 -15.85 -12.53 8.38
C SER A 99 -16.19 -13.97 7.95
N MET A 100 -15.27 -14.93 8.12
CA MET A 100 -15.51 -16.38 7.94
C MET A 100 -16.73 -16.89 8.73
N GLY A 101 -16.95 -16.42 9.96
CA GLY A 101 -18.14 -16.78 10.73
C GLY A 101 -19.41 -16.10 10.19
N GLY A 102 -19.27 -14.95 9.54
CA GLY A 102 -20.38 -14.28 8.85
C GLY A 102 -20.83 -15.03 7.60
N TYR A 103 -19.89 -15.64 6.87
CA TYR A 103 -20.18 -16.61 5.80
C TYR A 103 -21.04 -17.76 6.36
N ALA A 104 -20.62 -18.39 7.44
CA ALA A 104 -21.32 -19.55 8.01
C ALA A 104 -22.68 -19.17 8.59
N ALA A 105 -22.78 -18.02 9.28
CA ALA A 105 -24.05 -17.50 9.77
C ALA A 105 -25.07 -17.32 8.63
N PHE A 106 -24.62 -16.87 7.47
CA PHE A 106 -25.44 -16.77 6.27
C PHE A 106 -25.76 -18.14 5.65
N ARG A 107 -24.76 -18.97 5.34
CA ARG A 107 -24.95 -20.23 4.60
C ARG A 107 -25.79 -21.26 5.33
N PHE A 108 -25.60 -21.39 6.64
CA PHE A 108 -26.27 -22.41 7.43
C PHE A 108 -27.59 -21.93 8.06
N ALA A 109 -27.98 -20.66 7.88
CA ALA A 109 -29.21 -20.12 8.48
C ALA A 109 -30.45 -20.98 8.15
N GLY A 110 -30.62 -21.38 6.89
CA GLY A 110 -31.74 -22.24 6.47
C GLY A 110 -31.67 -23.64 7.08
N LEU A 111 -30.50 -24.28 6.99
CA LEU A 111 -30.30 -25.64 7.52
C LEU A 111 -30.51 -25.74 9.04
N LEU A 112 -30.23 -24.65 9.75
CA LEU A 112 -30.41 -24.54 11.19
C LEU A 112 -31.82 -24.08 11.62
N GLY A 113 -32.68 -23.71 10.67
CA GLY A 113 -34.02 -23.20 10.96
C GLY A 113 -34.01 -21.83 11.64
N ALA A 114 -33.09 -20.95 11.26
CA ALA A 114 -32.97 -19.62 11.85
C ALA A 114 -34.01 -18.63 11.30
N ASP A 115 -34.56 -17.79 12.19
CA ASP A 115 -35.45 -16.67 11.85
C ASP A 115 -34.70 -15.44 11.32
N ALA A 116 -33.43 -15.33 11.70
CA ALA A 116 -32.55 -14.24 11.30
C ALA A 116 -31.09 -14.69 11.23
N PHE A 117 -30.31 -14.07 10.35
CA PHE A 117 -28.85 -14.15 10.40
C PHE A 117 -28.25 -12.75 10.59
N ILE A 118 -27.20 -12.68 11.39
CA ILE A 118 -26.44 -11.46 11.67
C ILE A 118 -25.02 -11.71 11.20
N ALA A 119 -24.64 -11.05 10.11
CA ALA A 119 -23.34 -11.23 9.48
C ALA A 119 -22.55 -9.90 9.52
N LEU A 120 -21.41 -9.91 10.22
CA LEU A 120 -20.51 -8.76 10.32
C LEU A 120 -19.35 -8.89 9.33
N SER A 121 -19.34 -8.06 8.30
CA SER A 121 -18.35 -8.08 7.22
C SER A 121 -18.18 -9.47 6.59
N PRO A 122 -19.26 -10.14 6.12
CA PRO A 122 -19.16 -11.48 5.55
C PRO A 122 -18.53 -11.48 4.17
N GLN A 123 -17.82 -12.56 3.85
CA GLN A 123 -17.60 -12.97 2.47
C GLN A 123 -18.75 -13.89 2.06
N VAL A 124 -19.40 -13.65 0.92
CA VAL A 124 -20.46 -14.56 0.42
C VAL A 124 -19.87 -15.90 0.01
N THR A 125 -18.64 -15.87 -0.49
CA THR A 125 -17.73 -16.98 -0.75
C THR A 125 -16.32 -16.41 -0.89
N ILE A 126 -15.30 -17.27 -0.85
CA ILE A 126 -13.93 -16.94 -1.25
C ILE A 126 -13.49 -17.71 -2.51
N ASP A 127 -14.42 -18.37 -3.21
CA ASP A 127 -14.15 -19.05 -4.48
C ASP A 127 -13.74 -18.03 -5.55
N PRO A 128 -12.50 -18.06 -6.06
CA PRO A 128 -12.04 -17.10 -7.06
C PRO A 128 -12.79 -17.17 -8.39
N SER A 129 -13.49 -18.28 -8.68
CA SER A 129 -14.33 -18.40 -9.87
C SER A 129 -15.62 -17.57 -9.77
N VAL A 130 -16.13 -17.36 -8.55
CA VAL A 130 -17.35 -16.59 -8.27
C VAL A 130 -17.01 -15.15 -7.89
N VAL A 131 -15.97 -14.96 -7.08
CA VAL A 131 -15.53 -13.67 -6.56
C VAL A 131 -14.08 -13.36 -6.97
N PRO A 132 -13.77 -13.20 -8.27
CA PRO A 132 -12.39 -12.94 -8.74
C PRO A 132 -11.79 -11.63 -8.21
N PHE A 133 -12.61 -10.79 -7.57
CA PHE A 133 -12.16 -9.58 -6.90
C PHE A 133 -11.68 -9.79 -5.46
N GLU A 134 -12.09 -10.88 -4.81
CA GLU A 134 -11.69 -11.17 -3.45
C GLU A 134 -10.28 -11.75 -3.46
N ARG A 135 -9.30 -10.87 -3.26
CA ARG A 135 -7.88 -11.24 -3.31
C ARG A 135 -7.29 -11.56 -1.95
N ARG A 136 -8.00 -11.26 -0.85
CA ARG A 136 -7.48 -11.40 0.52
C ARG A 136 -7.22 -12.85 0.90
N TRP A 137 -8.01 -13.77 0.36
CA TRP A 137 -8.07 -15.18 0.78
C TRP A 137 -7.67 -16.17 -0.34
N LEU A 138 -6.88 -15.73 -1.32
CA LEU A 138 -6.51 -16.56 -2.47
C LEU A 138 -5.71 -17.81 -2.08
N ASP A 139 -4.87 -17.72 -1.05
CA ASP A 139 -4.08 -18.87 -0.61
C ASP A 139 -4.93 -19.88 0.18
N ASP A 140 -5.88 -19.39 0.97
CA ASP A 140 -6.87 -20.23 1.65
C ASP A 140 -7.79 -20.93 0.65
N ALA A 141 -8.33 -20.19 -0.32
CA ALA A 141 -9.24 -20.72 -1.34
C ALA A 141 -8.65 -21.88 -2.15
N LYS A 142 -7.33 -21.90 -2.38
CA LYS A 142 -6.65 -23.00 -3.10
C LYS A 142 -6.72 -24.34 -2.37
N ARG A 143 -6.93 -24.33 -1.05
CA ARG A 143 -6.99 -25.54 -0.22
C ARG A 143 -8.40 -26.11 -0.11
N LEU A 144 -9.42 -25.39 -0.58
CA LEU A 144 -10.82 -25.70 -0.31
C LEU A 144 -11.54 -26.32 -1.49
N ASN A 145 -12.52 -27.15 -1.16
CA ASN A 145 -13.59 -27.55 -2.05
C ASN A 145 -14.89 -26.87 -1.60
N PHE A 146 -15.52 -26.09 -2.48
CA PHE A 146 -16.67 -25.25 -2.14
C PHE A 146 -18.00 -26.03 -2.15
N ILE A 147 -18.18 -26.90 -1.16
CA ILE A 147 -19.33 -27.81 -1.07
C ILE A 147 -20.60 -27.13 -0.57
N TRP A 148 -20.52 -26.09 0.27
CA TRP A 148 -21.70 -25.46 0.91
C TRP A 148 -22.16 -24.15 0.25
N ASP A 149 -21.45 -23.69 -0.79
CA ASP A 149 -21.70 -22.38 -1.42
C ASP A 149 -23.01 -22.28 -2.19
N HIS A 150 -23.65 -23.41 -2.43
CA HIS A 150 -24.96 -23.51 -3.06
C HIS A 150 -26.12 -23.25 -2.07
N LEU A 151 -25.87 -23.31 -0.76
CA LEU A 151 -26.90 -23.09 0.26
C LEU A 151 -27.27 -21.61 0.35
N ALA A 152 -28.57 -21.35 0.46
CA ALA A 152 -29.13 -20.02 0.72
C ALA A 152 -30.09 -20.08 1.92
N PRO A 153 -30.22 -18.99 2.69
CA PRO A 153 -31.25 -18.86 3.73
C PRO A 153 -32.66 -19.03 3.17
N GLU A 154 -33.55 -19.56 4.01
CA GLU A 154 -34.98 -19.65 3.71
C GLU A 154 -35.59 -18.25 3.48
N PRO A 155 -36.62 -18.10 2.60
CA PRO A 155 -37.21 -16.79 2.28
C PRO A 155 -37.73 -16.00 3.49
N GLY A 156 -38.13 -16.67 4.57
CA GLY A 156 -38.59 -16.05 5.82
C GLY A 156 -37.48 -15.54 6.75
N CYS A 157 -36.23 -15.93 6.52
CA CYS A 157 -35.10 -15.56 7.35
C CYS A 157 -34.64 -14.12 7.07
N ARG A 158 -34.62 -13.27 8.10
CA ARG A 158 -34.19 -11.86 7.98
C ARG A 158 -32.66 -11.72 8.11
N GLY A 159 -32.00 -11.32 7.03
CA GLY A 159 -30.54 -11.19 7.00
C GLY A 159 -30.01 -9.80 7.31
N TYR A 160 -29.49 -9.55 8.51
CA TYR A 160 -28.85 -8.28 8.87
C TYR A 160 -27.36 -8.32 8.56
N VAL A 161 -26.91 -7.53 7.58
CA VAL A 161 -25.52 -7.57 7.10
C VAL A 161 -24.83 -6.24 7.31
N PHE A 162 -23.82 -6.24 8.18
CA PHE A 162 -23.02 -5.06 8.52
C PHE A 162 -21.77 -5.00 7.65
N TYR A 163 -21.52 -3.88 7.00
CA TYR A 163 -20.39 -3.72 6.10
C TYR A 163 -20.03 -2.26 5.86
N ASP A 164 -18.81 -2.02 5.37
CA ASP A 164 -18.43 -0.72 4.83
C ASP A 164 -18.77 -0.64 3.34
N PRO A 165 -19.62 0.30 2.89
CA PRO A 165 -19.94 0.44 1.47
C PRO A 165 -18.77 0.93 0.59
N HIS A 166 -17.60 1.25 1.16
CA HIS A 166 -16.43 1.72 0.41
C HIS A 166 -15.30 0.67 0.28
N ASP A 167 -15.50 -0.56 0.74
CA ASP A 167 -14.57 -1.66 0.53
C ASP A 167 -15.22 -2.82 -0.24
N ASP A 168 -14.47 -3.92 -0.43
CA ASP A 168 -14.93 -5.08 -1.17
C ASP A 168 -16.11 -5.81 -0.49
N ASP A 169 -16.39 -5.57 0.81
CA ASP A 169 -17.54 -6.17 1.50
C ASP A 169 -18.85 -5.74 0.80
N ALA A 170 -18.92 -4.53 0.24
CA ALA A 170 -20.10 -4.06 -0.52
C ALA A 170 -20.47 -4.98 -1.70
N ARG A 171 -19.46 -5.59 -2.33
CA ARG A 171 -19.64 -6.50 -3.47
C ARG A 171 -20.14 -7.86 -3.00
N HIS A 172 -19.64 -8.33 -1.85
CA HIS A 172 -20.16 -9.53 -1.18
C HIS A 172 -21.63 -9.37 -0.79
N VAL A 173 -22.00 -8.25 -0.16
CA VAL A 173 -23.40 -7.96 0.20
C VAL A 173 -24.32 -7.92 -1.02
N ALA A 174 -23.85 -7.34 -2.13
CA ALA A 174 -24.62 -7.31 -3.37
C ALA A 174 -24.88 -8.72 -3.95
N LEU A 175 -23.95 -9.65 -3.77
CA LEU A 175 -24.12 -11.05 -4.18
C LEU A 175 -25.03 -11.82 -3.21
N MET A 176 -24.93 -11.58 -1.89
CA MET A 176 -25.85 -12.16 -0.89
C MET A 176 -27.30 -11.75 -1.16
N ALA A 177 -27.53 -10.47 -1.49
CA ALA A 177 -28.85 -9.93 -1.79
C ALA A 177 -29.51 -10.56 -3.03
N ARG A 178 -28.76 -11.29 -3.87
CA ARG A 178 -29.30 -12.08 -4.99
C ARG A 178 -29.81 -13.46 -4.56
N GLN A 179 -29.42 -13.92 -3.37
CA GLN A 179 -29.70 -15.27 -2.87
C GLN A 179 -30.79 -15.27 -1.81
N CYS A 180 -30.91 -14.21 -1.01
CA CYS A 180 -31.94 -14.11 0.02
C CYS A 180 -32.31 -12.65 0.34
N SER A 181 -33.29 -12.48 1.24
CA SER A 181 -33.62 -11.16 1.81
C SER A 181 -32.49 -10.65 2.69
N VAL A 182 -31.88 -9.53 2.29
CA VAL A 182 -30.81 -8.86 3.03
C VAL A 182 -31.26 -7.47 3.44
N ILE A 183 -31.12 -7.18 4.73
CA ILE A 183 -31.26 -5.87 5.37
C ILE A 183 -29.85 -5.31 5.59
N PRO A 184 -29.37 -4.43 4.68
CA PRO A 184 -28.03 -3.87 4.77
C PRO A 184 -27.92 -2.85 5.91
N VAL A 185 -26.89 -2.99 6.75
CA VAL A 185 -26.50 -2.02 7.78
C VAL A 185 -25.17 -1.38 7.38
N ARG A 186 -25.23 -0.15 6.86
CA ARG A 186 -24.11 0.52 6.19
C ARG A 186 -23.28 1.34 7.18
N LEU A 187 -22.08 0.86 7.44
CA LEU A 187 -21.12 1.51 8.32
C LEU A 187 -19.99 2.17 7.51
N ARG A 188 -20.26 3.35 6.97
CA ARG A 188 -19.33 4.09 6.10
C ARG A 188 -17.98 4.35 6.78
N HIS A 189 -16.90 3.90 6.15
CA HIS A 189 -15.51 4.04 6.63
C HIS A 189 -15.23 3.28 7.93
N ALA A 190 -16.04 2.26 8.26
CA ALA A 190 -15.77 1.37 9.38
C ALA A 190 -14.68 0.34 9.08
N GLY A 191 -14.39 0.12 7.78
CA GLY A 191 -13.45 -0.89 7.30
C GLY A 191 -13.83 -2.32 7.69
N HIS A 192 -12.87 -3.22 7.53
CA HIS A 192 -13.04 -4.66 7.77
C HIS A 192 -12.20 -5.16 8.97
N PRO A 193 -12.74 -6.00 9.87
CA PRO A 193 -14.17 -6.27 10.03
C PRO A 193 -14.87 -5.08 10.71
N SER A 194 -16.14 -4.88 10.39
CA SER A 194 -16.98 -3.81 10.96
C SER A 194 -17.30 -3.98 12.45
N SER A 195 -17.06 -5.18 13.01
CA SER A 195 -17.23 -5.50 14.43
C SER A 195 -16.35 -4.65 15.35
N THR A 196 -15.09 -4.41 14.98
CA THR A 196 -14.17 -3.55 15.74
C THR A 196 -14.70 -2.13 15.88
N PHE A 197 -15.23 -1.56 14.80
CA PHE A 197 -15.83 -0.22 14.82
C PHE A 197 -17.04 -0.16 15.77
N LEU A 198 -17.91 -1.17 15.72
CA LEU A 198 -19.07 -1.26 16.62
C LEU A 198 -18.65 -1.39 18.09
N LEU A 199 -17.57 -2.13 18.37
CA LEU A 199 -17.02 -2.28 19.71
C LEU A 199 -16.48 -0.94 20.23
N GLU A 200 -15.63 -0.28 19.45
CA GLU A 200 -15.00 1.00 19.81
C GLU A 200 -16.01 2.14 19.98
N THR A 201 -17.14 2.06 19.27
CA THR A 201 -18.24 3.03 19.41
C THR A 201 -19.20 2.71 20.56
N GLY A 202 -19.03 1.57 21.23
CA GLY A 202 -19.90 1.09 22.31
C GLY A 202 -21.27 0.59 21.83
N LEU A 203 -21.44 0.35 20.53
CA LEU A 203 -22.72 -0.04 19.93
C LEU A 203 -22.91 -1.55 19.84
N LEU A 204 -21.82 -2.32 19.71
CA LEU A 204 -21.86 -3.76 19.40
C LEU A 204 -22.83 -4.53 20.29
N SER A 205 -22.66 -4.45 21.61
CA SER A 205 -23.45 -5.24 22.56
C SER A 205 -24.94 -4.99 22.45
N ARG A 206 -25.35 -3.72 22.41
CA ARG A 206 -26.77 -3.35 22.32
C ARG A 206 -27.35 -3.81 20.98
N VAL A 207 -26.63 -3.52 19.89
CA VAL A 207 -27.10 -3.82 18.53
C VAL A 207 -27.32 -5.33 18.34
N ILE A 208 -26.37 -6.17 18.78
CA ILE A 208 -26.53 -7.62 18.67
C ILE A 208 -27.73 -8.11 19.47
N LEU A 209 -27.93 -7.63 20.70
CA LEU A 209 -29.09 -7.99 21.51
C LEU A 209 -30.42 -7.57 20.89
N ASP A 210 -30.50 -6.35 20.33
CA ASP A 210 -31.71 -5.85 19.68
C ASP A 210 -32.03 -6.68 18.41
N LEU A 211 -31.00 -7.12 17.68
CA LEU A 211 -31.15 -7.94 16.47
C LEU A 211 -31.63 -9.36 16.76
N ILE A 212 -31.00 -10.06 17.71
CA ILE A 212 -31.39 -11.44 18.04
C ILE A 212 -32.84 -11.49 18.55
N ARG A 213 -33.27 -10.46 19.29
CA ARG A 213 -34.67 -10.31 19.77
C ARG A 213 -35.65 -9.82 18.71
N GLY A 214 -35.17 -9.42 17.53
CA GLY A 214 -36.01 -8.92 16.44
C GLY A 214 -36.58 -7.51 16.68
N SER A 215 -35.99 -6.73 17.58
CA SER A 215 -36.43 -5.37 17.95
C SER A 215 -35.54 -4.25 17.38
N ALA A 216 -34.61 -4.58 16.48
CA ALA A 216 -33.65 -3.63 15.93
C ALA A 216 -34.26 -2.63 14.93
N ASP A 217 -33.93 -1.35 15.12
CA ASP A 217 -34.19 -0.27 14.17
C ASP A 217 -32.89 0.07 13.42
N VAL A 218 -32.78 -0.41 12.18
CA VAL A 218 -31.56 -0.25 11.36
C VAL A 218 -31.24 1.23 11.08
N PRO A 219 -32.19 2.08 10.64
CA PRO A 219 -31.94 3.53 10.56
C PRO A 219 -31.40 4.16 11.84
N ALA A 220 -31.93 3.78 13.02
CA ALA A 220 -31.42 4.29 14.30
C ALA A 220 -29.99 3.80 14.58
N ILE A 221 -29.66 2.54 14.24
CA ILE A 221 -28.32 1.98 14.36
C ILE A 221 -27.32 2.74 13.47
N GLU A 222 -27.64 2.96 12.19
CA GLU A 222 -26.78 3.70 11.26
C GLU A 222 -26.56 5.14 11.74
N LEU A 223 -27.60 5.80 12.25
CA LEU A 223 -27.50 7.15 12.81
C LEU A 223 -26.62 7.18 14.07
N ALA A 224 -26.78 6.22 14.98
CA ALA A 224 -25.97 6.10 16.18
C ALA A 224 -24.49 5.86 15.84
N ALA A 225 -24.22 4.93 14.92
CA ALA A 225 -22.89 4.66 14.37
C ALA A 225 -22.27 5.93 13.77
N ARG A 226 -23.04 6.66 12.94
CA ARG A 226 -22.58 7.93 12.38
C ARG A 226 -22.23 8.92 13.49
N ARG A 227 -23.05 9.10 14.53
CA ARG A 227 -22.76 10.05 15.61
C ARG A 227 -21.51 9.67 16.42
N ALA A 228 -21.29 8.38 16.67
CA ALA A 228 -20.18 7.89 17.47
C ALA A 228 -18.86 7.74 16.70
N ARG A 229 -18.87 7.72 15.36
CA ARG A 229 -17.75 7.33 14.49
C ARG A 229 -16.37 7.93 14.82
N ARG A 230 -16.31 9.18 15.29
CA ARG A 230 -15.04 9.85 15.64
C ARG A 230 -14.37 9.31 16.91
N ARG A 231 -15.07 8.48 17.69
CA ARG A 231 -14.55 7.78 18.87
C ARG A 231 -13.85 6.47 18.51
N SER A 232 -14.01 6.00 17.26
CA SER A 232 -13.38 4.77 16.78
C SER A 232 -12.00 5.10 16.18
N PRO A 233 -10.89 4.65 16.79
CA PRO A 233 -9.58 4.74 16.16
C PRO A 233 -9.54 4.01 14.82
N LYS A 234 -10.23 2.87 14.67
CA LYS A 234 -10.32 2.16 13.39
C LYS A 234 -10.94 3.01 12.28
N TYR A 235 -12.00 3.75 12.59
CA TYR A 235 -12.63 4.66 11.63
C TYR A 235 -11.65 5.76 11.19
N LEU A 236 -10.89 6.34 12.13
CA LEU A 236 -9.91 7.37 11.82
C LEU A 236 -8.76 6.83 10.96
N ALA A 237 -8.23 5.65 11.28
CA ALA A 237 -7.20 4.99 10.50
C ALA A 237 -7.71 4.59 9.10
N THR A 238 -8.93 4.05 9.00
CA THR A 238 -9.57 3.72 7.71
C THR A 238 -9.71 4.96 6.82
N LEU A 239 -10.17 6.08 7.38
CA LEU A 239 -10.19 7.35 6.66
C LEU A 239 -8.79 7.80 6.24
N ALA A 240 -7.79 7.63 7.10
CA ALA A 240 -6.41 8.00 6.80
C ALA A 240 -5.85 7.18 5.63
N HIS A 241 -6.14 5.88 5.56
CA HIS A 241 -5.75 5.01 4.45
C HIS A 241 -6.43 5.37 3.13
N GLN A 242 -7.67 5.84 3.19
CA GLN A 242 -8.42 6.28 2.02
C GLN A 242 -8.02 7.70 1.56
N MET A 243 -7.20 8.43 2.33
CA MET A 243 -6.72 9.74 1.91
C MET A 243 -5.65 9.61 0.81
N PRO A 244 -5.75 10.39 -0.27
CA PRO A 244 -4.69 10.46 -1.27
C PRO A 244 -3.45 11.14 -0.68
N GLU A 245 -2.27 10.87 -1.25
CA GLU A 245 -0.98 11.39 -0.77
C GLU A 245 -0.93 12.92 -0.69
N ARG A 246 -1.58 13.64 -1.62
CA ARG A 246 -1.74 15.11 -1.57
C ARG A 246 -2.40 15.64 -0.29
N ARG A 247 -3.03 14.78 0.52
CA ARG A 247 -3.64 15.09 1.83
C ARG A 247 -2.82 14.51 2.98
N MET A 248 -1.51 14.40 2.83
CA MET A 248 -0.61 13.82 3.85
C MET A 248 -0.76 14.47 5.23
N HIS A 249 -0.91 15.80 5.28
CA HIS A 249 -1.17 16.50 6.55
C HIS A 249 -2.43 15.99 7.25
N THR A 250 -3.54 15.83 6.51
CA THR A 250 -4.78 15.27 7.06
C THR A 250 -4.62 13.80 7.46
N LYS A 251 -3.90 13.00 6.65
CA LYS A 251 -3.60 11.59 6.95
C LYS A 251 -2.84 11.46 8.27
N ILE A 252 -1.78 12.25 8.47
CA ILE A 252 -1.02 12.32 9.72
C ILE A 252 -1.93 12.74 10.89
N GLY A 253 -2.79 13.74 10.70
CA GLY A 253 -3.72 14.19 11.73
C GLY A 253 -4.71 13.10 12.16
N LEU A 254 -5.25 12.33 11.20
CA LEU A 254 -6.15 11.21 11.48
C LEU A 254 -5.43 10.06 12.19
N LEU A 255 -4.22 9.68 11.76
CA LEU A 255 -3.42 8.63 12.40
C LEU A 255 -2.97 9.03 13.81
N ARG A 256 -2.60 10.30 14.02
CA ARG A 256 -2.33 10.83 15.38
C ARG A 256 -3.56 10.72 16.27
N ALA A 257 -4.75 11.06 15.76
CA ALA A 257 -5.99 10.94 16.52
C ALA A 257 -6.36 9.47 16.80
N ALA A 258 -6.12 8.55 15.86
CA ALA A 258 -6.30 7.11 16.07
C ALA A 258 -5.37 6.58 17.16
N LEU A 259 -4.07 6.90 17.08
CA LEU A 259 -3.07 6.50 18.08
C LEU A 259 -3.32 7.16 19.46
N ALA A 260 -3.89 8.37 19.50
CA ALA A 260 -4.28 9.00 20.76
C ALA A 260 -5.43 8.26 21.46
N LEU A 261 -6.37 7.71 20.69
CA LEU A 261 -7.48 6.90 21.21
C LEU A 261 -7.04 5.47 21.56
N SER A 262 -6.02 4.93 20.89
CA SER A 262 -5.43 3.62 21.19
C SER A 262 -3.90 3.68 21.29
N PRO A 263 -3.34 4.19 22.41
CA PRO A 263 -1.90 4.44 22.53
C PRO A 263 -1.00 3.20 22.48
N GLN A 264 -1.58 2.02 22.70
CA GLN A 264 -0.90 0.72 22.74
C GLN A 264 -0.98 -0.03 21.41
N ASP A 265 -1.59 0.55 20.38
CA ASP A 265 -1.70 -0.07 19.08
C ASP A 265 -0.41 0.14 18.26
N ALA A 266 0.37 -0.94 18.11
CA ALA A 266 1.62 -0.93 17.35
C ALA A 266 1.40 -0.68 15.85
N GLY A 267 0.24 -1.09 15.31
CA GLY A 267 -0.15 -0.89 13.93
C GLY A 267 -0.32 0.59 13.61
N TYR A 268 -1.09 1.33 14.40
CA TYR A 268 -1.28 2.77 14.20
C TYR A 268 0.02 3.57 14.39
N ALA A 269 0.88 3.16 15.34
CA ALA A 269 2.21 3.75 15.48
C ALA A 269 3.04 3.55 14.21
N SER A 270 3.05 2.35 13.64
CA SER A 270 3.76 2.07 12.40
C SER A 270 3.15 2.77 11.19
N GLU A 271 1.83 2.86 11.06
CA GLU A 271 1.18 3.58 9.96
C GLU A 271 1.48 5.08 10.02
N LEU A 272 1.52 5.65 11.22
CA LEU A 272 1.93 7.02 11.44
C LEU A 272 3.40 7.23 11.08
N ALA A 273 4.27 6.25 11.40
CA ALA A 273 5.67 6.28 10.99
C ALA A 273 5.84 6.34 9.46
N GLU A 274 5.13 5.48 8.74
CA GLU A 274 5.12 5.48 7.26
C GLU A 274 4.58 6.80 6.70
N ALA A 275 3.53 7.37 7.31
CA ALA A 275 3.00 8.66 6.90
C ALA A 275 3.99 9.81 7.15
N PHE A 276 4.76 9.77 8.24
CA PHE A 276 5.85 10.73 8.46
C PHE A 276 6.97 10.56 7.45
N ALA A 277 7.40 9.32 7.17
CA ALA A 277 8.44 9.06 6.18
C ALA A 277 8.03 9.57 4.79
N ALA A 278 6.79 9.30 4.36
CA ALA A 278 6.25 9.80 3.10
C ALA A 278 6.11 11.33 3.05
N ALA A 279 6.03 12.00 4.21
CA ALA A 279 6.06 13.45 4.33
C ALA A 279 7.47 14.05 4.44
N GLY A 280 8.53 13.23 4.35
CA GLY A 280 9.92 13.64 4.54
C GLY A 280 10.32 13.92 6.00
N ARG A 281 9.48 13.52 6.97
CA ARG A 281 9.67 13.76 8.41
C ARG A 281 10.36 12.55 9.06
N PHE A 282 11.60 12.28 8.64
CA PHE A 282 12.31 11.03 8.98
C PHE A 282 12.58 10.85 10.47
N GLU A 283 12.88 11.90 11.23
CA GLU A 283 13.10 11.77 12.68
C GLU A 283 11.84 11.29 13.41
N GLU A 284 10.68 11.90 13.10
CA GLU A 284 9.39 11.51 13.67
C GLU A 284 8.97 10.11 13.21
N ALA A 285 9.29 9.74 11.96
CA ALA A 285 9.09 8.38 11.47
C ALA A 285 9.89 7.37 12.31
N GLY A 286 11.18 7.67 12.57
CA GLY A 286 12.05 6.81 13.37
C GLY A 286 11.62 6.69 14.83
N GLU A 287 11.06 7.74 15.43
CA GLU A 287 10.44 7.69 16.76
C GLU A 287 9.22 6.75 16.76
N MET A 288 8.33 6.88 15.79
CA MET A 288 7.12 6.06 15.71
C MET A 288 7.41 4.59 15.37
N HIS A 289 8.41 4.29 14.54
CA HIS A 289 8.84 2.90 14.33
C HIS A 289 9.41 2.27 15.61
N ARG A 290 10.26 2.98 16.34
CA ARG A 290 10.79 2.49 17.63
C ARG A 290 9.67 2.27 18.64
N ARG A 291 8.69 3.17 18.69
CA ARG A 291 7.49 2.99 19.52
C ARG A 291 6.69 1.75 19.11
N ALA A 292 6.46 1.54 17.82
CA ALA A 292 5.75 0.36 17.33
C ALA A 292 6.46 -0.94 17.73
N LEU A 293 7.79 -0.99 17.62
CA LEU A 293 8.59 -2.15 18.04
C LEU A 293 8.69 -2.31 19.56
N ALA A 294 8.58 -1.23 20.35
CA ALA A 294 8.49 -1.34 21.80
C ALA A 294 7.15 -1.96 22.26
N LEU A 295 6.08 -1.76 21.47
CA LEU A 295 4.76 -2.35 21.71
C LEU A 295 4.69 -3.80 21.25
N ASP A 296 5.21 -4.11 20.05
CA ASP A 296 5.31 -5.46 19.53
C ASP A 296 6.60 -5.66 18.70
N GLY A 297 7.68 -5.98 19.40
CA GLY A 297 9.00 -6.19 18.80
C GLY A 297 9.09 -7.48 18.00
N SER A 298 8.18 -8.43 18.23
CA SER A 298 8.13 -9.71 17.53
C SER A 298 7.34 -9.64 16.22
N HIS A 299 6.64 -8.54 15.94
CA HIS A 299 5.85 -8.47 14.72
C HIS A 299 6.72 -8.35 13.46
N PRO A 300 6.65 -9.31 12.51
CA PRO A 300 7.57 -9.35 11.38
C PRO A 300 7.37 -8.16 10.42
N ILE A 301 6.14 -7.69 10.22
CA ILE A 301 5.87 -6.51 9.36
C ILE A 301 6.38 -5.20 9.99
N LEU A 302 6.34 -5.05 11.31
CA LEU A 302 6.83 -3.84 11.97
C LEU A 302 8.35 -3.75 11.86
N ARG A 303 9.03 -4.89 12.08
CA ARG A 303 10.46 -5.06 11.87
C ARG A 303 10.84 -4.81 10.42
N HIS A 304 10.07 -5.33 9.46
CA HIS A 304 10.27 -5.07 8.03
C HIS A 304 10.19 -3.57 7.72
N ARG A 305 9.15 -2.87 8.16
CA ARG A 305 9.01 -1.42 7.92
C ARG A 305 10.15 -0.62 8.56
N TYR A 306 10.56 -0.99 9.78
CA TYR A 306 11.67 -0.34 10.45
C TYR A 306 13.01 -0.58 9.74
N ALA A 307 13.26 -1.78 9.21
CA ALA A 307 14.47 -2.06 8.43
C ALA A 307 14.58 -1.15 7.19
N TRP A 308 13.45 -0.87 6.51
CA TRP A 308 13.43 0.12 5.44
C TRP A 308 13.75 1.52 5.96
N HIS A 309 13.14 1.96 7.06
CA HIS A 309 13.45 3.25 7.66
C HIS A 309 14.94 3.39 8.00
N LEU A 310 15.54 2.37 8.62
CA LEU A 310 16.96 2.33 8.98
C LEU A 310 17.86 2.45 7.75
N LEU A 311 17.50 1.80 6.64
CA LEU A 311 18.21 1.93 5.37
C LEU A 311 18.19 3.37 4.84
N HIS A 312 17.02 4.04 4.88
CA HIS A 312 16.88 5.43 4.43
C HIS A 312 17.60 6.43 5.35
N SER A 313 17.75 6.09 6.63
CA SER A 313 18.47 6.87 7.64
C SER A 313 19.97 6.52 7.71
N GLU A 314 20.53 5.86 6.69
CA GLU A 314 21.94 5.44 6.56
C GLU A 314 22.46 4.48 7.65
N ASN A 315 21.56 3.89 8.44
CA ASN A 315 21.88 2.91 9.48
C ASN A 315 21.86 1.47 8.91
N HIS A 316 22.77 1.23 7.96
CA HIS A 316 22.78 0.01 7.15
C HIS A 316 23.11 -1.27 7.96
N ASP A 317 23.91 -1.16 9.01
CA ASP A 317 24.30 -2.33 9.82
C ASP A 317 23.11 -2.87 10.62
N GLU A 318 22.31 -1.98 11.23
CA GLU A 318 21.10 -2.36 11.96
C GLU A 318 19.99 -2.82 11.00
N ALA A 319 19.85 -2.17 9.84
CA ALA A 319 18.92 -2.61 8.80
C ALA A 319 19.25 -4.04 8.32
N ASP A 320 20.54 -4.34 8.12
CA ASP A 320 21.02 -5.64 7.67
C ASP A 320 20.74 -6.72 8.72
N ALA A 321 21.12 -6.47 9.99
CA ALA A 321 20.86 -7.37 11.09
C ALA A 321 19.35 -7.70 11.23
N LEU A 322 18.49 -6.69 11.15
CA LEU A 322 17.04 -6.85 11.28
C LEU A 322 16.45 -7.63 10.09
N SER A 323 16.88 -7.34 8.87
CA SER A 323 16.43 -8.05 7.67
C SER A 323 16.94 -9.50 7.61
N ALA A 324 18.14 -9.77 8.12
CA ALA A 324 18.70 -11.11 8.23
C ALA A 324 17.89 -11.98 9.19
N ALA A 325 17.49 -11.44 10.35
CA ALA A 325 16.62 -12.12 11.30
C ALA A 325 15.25 -12.47 10.67
N LEU A 326 14.63 -11.52 9.95
CA LEU A 326 13.35 -11.75 9.27
C LEU A 326 13.41 -12.87 8.23
N VAL A 327 14.49 -12.96 7.45
CA VAL A 327 14.68 -14.04 6.47
C VAL A 327 14.95 -15.38 7.17
N ALA A 328 15.66 -15.39 8.29
CA ALA A 328 15.89 -16.61 9.06
C ALA A 328 14.58 -17.18 9.65
N GLU A 329 13.71 -16.30 10.13
CA GLU A 329 12.40 -16.67 10.69
C GLU A 329 11.40 -17.14 9.61
N ALA A 330 11.42 -16.50 8.43
CA ALA A 330 10.49 -16.79 7.34
C ALA A 330 11.20 -16.79 5.97
N PRO A 331 12.00 -17.82 5.65
CA PRO A 331 12.84 -17.86 4.45
C PRO A 331 12.05 -17.86 3.15
N ASN A 332 10.79 -18.30 3.20
CA ASN A 332 9.91 -18.36 2.03
C ASN A 332 9.07 -17.08 1.81
N ARG A 333 9.17 -16.09 2.70
CA ARG A 333 8.48 -14.80 2.53
C ARG A 333 9.26 -13.92 1.55
N ALA A 334 8.79 -13.86 0.30
CA ALA A 334 9.42 -13.08 -0.77
C ALA A 334 9.73 -11.62 -0.38
N ILE A 335 8.85 -10.96 0.37
CA ILE A 335 9.04 -9.58 0.82
C ILE A 335 10.25 -9.40 1.74
N PHE A 336 10.59 -10.39 2.57
CA PHE A 336 11.75 -10.32 3.48
C PHE A 336 13.04 -10.63 2.74
N VAL A 337 13.00 -11.64 1.87
CA VAL A 337 14.13 -12.01 1.01
C VAL A 337 14.53 -10.84 0.11
N GLU A 338 13.55 -10.17 -0.52
CA GLU A 338 13.84 -9.05 -1.41
C GLU A 338 14.36 -7.83 -0.65
N GLN A 339 13.76 -7.49 0.49
CA GLN A 339 14.26 -6.41 1.35
C GLN A 339 15.72 -6.64 1.75
N ARG A 340 16.06 -7.84 2.21
CA ARG A 340 17.43 -8.18 2.62
C ARG A 340 18.41 -8.02 1.45
N ARG A 341 18.06 -8.51 0.26
CA ARG A 341 18.89 -8.32 -0.95
C ARG A 341 19.13 -6.85 -1.27
N VAL A 342 18.16 -5.98 -1.06
CA VAL A 342 18.34 -4.53 -1.24
C VAL A 342 19.31 -3.98 -0.19
N ILE A 343 19.12 -4.31 1.09
CA ILE A 343 19.98 -3.82 2.18
C ILE A 343 21.43 -4.31 2.02
N GLU A 344 21.64 -5.59 1.68
CA GLU A 344 22.98 -6.16 1.43
C GLU A 344 23.71 -5.43 0.29
N ARG A 345 23.00 -5.11 -0.81
CA ARG A 345 23.56 -4.33 -1.93
C ARG A 345 23.99 -2.93 -1.49
N HIS A 346 23.17 -2.23 -0.69
CA HIS A 346 23.50 -0.90 -0.16
C HIS A 346 24.70 -0.95 0.81
N LYS A 347 24.78 -1.99 1.65
CA LYS A 347 25.92 -2.21 2.56
C LYS A 347 27.22 -2.47 1.79
N ALA A 348 27.19 -3.36 0.79
CA ALA A 348 28.34 -3.66 -0.06
C ALA A 348 28.85 -2.43 -0.83
N ALA A 349 27.95 -1.61 -1.38
CA ALA A 349 28.30 -0.37 -2.06
C ALA A 349 28.98 0.66 -1.14
N ARG A 350 28.62 0.69 0.15
CA ARG A 350 29.27 1.54 1.16
C ARG A 350 30.65 1.03 1.54
N VAL A 351 30.80 -0.27 1.80
CA VAL A 351 32.11 -0.89 2.10
C VAL A 351 33.07 -0.63 0.94
N GLY A 352 32.61 -0.81 -0.31
CA GLY A 352 33.38 -0.51 -1.52
C GLY A 352 33.88 0.95 -1.57
N ARG A 353 33.04 1.93 -1.21
CA ARG A 353 33.42 3.35 -1.11
C ARG A 353 34.37 3.64 0.06
N GLN A 354 34.22 2.97 1.20
CA GLN A 354 35.15 3.12 2.32
C GLN A 354 36.53 2.52 2.00
N THR A 355 36.60 1.36 1.33
CA THR A 355 37.86 0.78 0.87
C THR A 355 38.54 1.62 -0.22
N SER A 356 37.79 2.29 -1.10
CA SER A 356 38.38 3.18 -2.11
C SER A 356 38.90 4.50 -1.51
N ILE A 357 38.25 5.03 -0.47
CA ILE A 357 38.73 6.20 0.28
C ILE A 357 39.98 5.87 1.11
N ILE A 358 40.06 4.67 1.71
CA ILE A 358 41.25 4.23 2.47
C ILE A 358 42.44 3.93 1.53
N ALA A 359 42.18 3.43 0.32
CA ALA A 359 43.23 3.16 -0.68
C ALA A 359 43.82 4.42 -1.34
N THR A 360 43.19 5.59 -1.19
CA THR A 360 43.59 6.84 -1.87
C THR A 360 44.10 7.94 -0.92
N ALA A 361 44.20 7.68 0.38
CA ALA A 361 44.75 8.64 1.35
C ALA A 361 46.29 8.56 1.44
N PRO A 362 47.05 9.67 1.31
CA PRO A 362 48.49 9.66 1.56
C PRO A 362 48.75 9.48 3.06
N ARG A 363 49.67 8.56 3.43
CA ARG A 363 50.08 8.34 4.84
C ARG A 363 50.61 9.64 5.47
N PRO A 364 50.14 10.02 6.67
CA PRO A 364 50.92 10.85 7.57
C PRO A 364 51.13 10.19 8.93
N GLN A 365 52.18 10.69 9.58
CA GLN A 365 52.91 10.17 10.74
C GLN A 365 52.07 9.84 11.98
N ALA A 366 52.57 8.83 12.72
CA ALA A 366 52.08 8.40 14.01
C ALA A 366 52.03 9.55 15.03
N ARG A 367 50.83 10.05 15.34
CA ARG A 367 50.45 10.70 16.61
C ARG A 367 48.99 11.19 16.55
N ALA A 368 48.02 10.27 16.49
CA ALA A 368 46.60 10.62 16.70
C ALA A 368 45.73 9.45 17.21
N ALA A 369 46.31 8.34 17.66
CA ALA A 369 45.56 7.16 18.08
C ALA A 369 45.08 7.19 19.56
N SER A 370 45.34 8.25 20.34
CA SER A 370 45.02 8.26 21.79
C SER A 370 43.76 9.03 22.20
N ARG A 371 43.01 9.65 21.27
CA ARG A 371 41.80 10.42 21.64
C ARG A 371 40.47 9.71 21.39
N ALA A 372 40.38 8.80 20.42
CA ALA A 372 39.13 8.09 20.09
C ALA A 372 38.73 7.04 21.15
N ALA A 373 39.69 6.41 21.84
CA ALA A 373 39.41 5.43 22.90
C ALA A 373 38.72 6.06 24.13
N SER A 374 38.89 7.36 24.34
CA SER A 374 38.31 8.08 25.48
C SER A 374 36.84 8.50 25.30
N LEU A 375 36.30 8.43 24.07
CA LEU A 375 34.90 8.82 23.80
C LEU A 375 33.94 7.64 24.03
N VAL A 376 34.37 6.43 23.67
CA VAL A 376 33.60 5.19 23.89
C VAL A 376 33.44 4.89 25.38
N GLN A 377 34.47 5.13 26.19
CA GLN A 377 34.36 5.02 27.66
C GLN A 377 33.49 6.11 28.29
N ARG A 378 33.38 7.30 27.69
CA ARG A 378 32.52 8.39 28.18
C ARG A 378 31.04 8.19 27.83
N ILE A 379 30.74 7.50 26.73
CA ILE A 379 29.38 7.13 26.34
C ILE A 379 28.85 6.00 27.24
N ALA A 380 29.69 5.06 27.66
CA ALA A 380 29.33 4.01 28.62
C ALA A 380 28.96 4.55 30.02
N ALA A 381 29.52 5.71 30.42
CA ALA A 381 29.19 6.38 31.68
C ALA A 381 27.96 7.31 31.60
N ALA A 382 27.51 7.69 30.40
CA ALA A 382 26.34 8.54 30.21
C ALA A 382 25.00 7.77 30.29
N LEU A 383 25.04 6.44 30.29
CA LEU A 383 23.87 5.56 30.47
C LEU A 383 23.43 5.41 31.93
N SER A 384 24.12 6.02 32.90
CA SER A 384 23.68 6.13 34.29
C SER A 384 23.17 7.54 34.61
N GLY A 385 21.95 7.82 34.15
CA GLY A 385 21.00 8.84 34.63
C GLY A 385 21.50 10.19 35.18
N ARG A 386 21.29 11.26 34.40
CA ARG A 386 20.86 12.59 34.90
C ARG A 386 20.34 13.47 33.75
N ARG A 387 19.20 14.14 33.97
CA ARG A 387 18.63 15.19 33.07
C ARG A 387 19.35 16.53 33.26
N VAL A 388 19.62 17.22 32.15
CA VAL A 388 19.75 18.68 31.99
C VAL A 388 19.38 18.93 30.52
N GLY A 389 18.47 19.79 30.10
CA GLY A 389 18.22 21.20 30.43
C GLY A 389 18.40 21.97 29.11
N GLY A 390 17.36 22.70 28.67
CA GLY A 390 17.21 23.20 27.29
C GLY A 390 18.20 24.28 26.86
N LEU A 391 18.22 24.54 25.55
CA LEU A 391 18.75 25.76 24.95
C LEU A 391 17.89 26.14 23.74
N ASP A 392 17.15 27.23 23.89
CA ASP A 392 16.72 28.10 22.80
C ASP A 392 17.96 28.74 22.14
N GLY A 393 17.90 28.98 20.84
CA GLY A 393 18.93 29.70 20.09
C GLY A 393 18.58 29.87 18.61
N GLU A 394 18.42 31.13 18.21
CA GLU A 394 17.83 31.64 16.97
C GLU A 394 18.61 31.41 15.65
N THR A 395 17.81 31.29 14.58
CA THR A 395 17.95 31.80 13.19
C THR A 395 19.19 31.49 12.32
N GLY A 396 18.93 30.82 11.18
CA GLY A 396 19.73 30.90 9.96
C GLY A 396 18.83 30.68 8.73
N GLY A 397 18.86 31.61 7.78
CA GLY A 397 17.90 31.73 6.66
C GLY A 397 17.64 30.43 5.88
N GLY A 398 16.42 29.91 6.00
CA GLY A 398 15.92 28.80 5.20
C GLY A 398 15.50 29.27 3.81
N LEU A 399 15.81 28.46 2.79
CA LEU A 399 15.21 28.61 1.46
C LEU A 399 13.68 28.57 1.58
N SER A 400 12.97 29.37 0.79
CA SER A 400 11.52 29.32 0.75
C SER A 400 11.05 27.91 0.39
N GLU A 401 9.84 27.54 0.81
CA GLU A 401 9.25 26.24 0.50
C GLU A 401 9.21 25.97 -1.02
N GLU A 402 9.01 27.01 -1.82
CA GLU A 402 9.14 26.97 -3.29
C GLU A 402 10.58 26.66 -3.75
N GLY A 403 11.59 27.28 -3.12
CA GLY A 403 13.00 26.99 -3.38
C GLY A 403 13.39 25.56 -3.05
N LEU A 404 12.89 25.02 -1.93
CA LEU A 404 13.10 23.62 -1.52
C LEU A 404 12.44 22.63 -2.49
N ARG A 405 11.21 22.92 -2.95
CA ARG A 405 10.51 22.08 -3.94
C ARG A 405 11.21 22.09 -5.30
N ALA A 406 11.70 23.25 -5.74
CA ALA A 406 12.51 23.34 -6.95
C ALA A 406 13.83 22.57 -6.81
N MET A 407 14.44 22.55 -5.62
CA MET A 407 15.66 21.76 -5.37
C MET A 407 15.44 20.25 -5.53
N LEU A 408 14.29 19.69 -5.15
CA LEU A 408 14.03 18.25 -5.26
C LEU A 408 14.10 17.71 -6.70
N THR A 409 13.71 18.54 -7.67
CA THR A 409 13.67 18.17 -9.10
C THR A 409 14.91 18.60 -9.86
N THR A 410 15.70 19.54 -9.32
CA THR A 410 16.90 20.12 -9.96
C THR A 410 18.22 19.70 -9.33
N THR A 411 18.19 19.11 -8.13
CA THR A 411 19.39 18.62 -7.44
C THR A 411 19.71 17.22 -7.94
N PRO A 412 20.88 16.98 -8.56
CA PRO A 412 21.18 15.67 -9.12
C PRO A 412 21.28 14.60 -8.02
N ALA A 413 20.45 13.56 -8.12
CA ALA A 413 20.39 12.44 -7.19
C ALA A 413 20.42 11.12 -7.96
N PRO A 414 21.09 10.07 -7.48
CA PRO A 414 21.14 8.80 -8.20
C PRO A 414 19.76 8.13 -8.31
N PRO A 415 19.55 7.22 -9.28
CA PRO A 415 18.34 6.41 -9.36
C PRO A 415 18.10 5.60 -8.07
N GLN A 416 16.83 5.34 -7.74
CA GLN A 416 16.45 4.71 -6.46
C GLN A 416 16.17 3.20 -6.58
N PHE A 417 16.12 2.66 -7.81
CA PHE A 417 15.82 1.26 -8.10
C PHE A 417 17.03 0.56 -8.70
N VAL A 418 17.22 -0.73 -8.42
CA VAL A 418 18.45 -1.43 -8.82
C VAL A 418 18.48 -1.71 -10.33
N GLU A 419 17.33 -1.92 -10.94
CA GLU A 419 17.16 -2.06 -12.37
C GLU A 419 17.67 -0.81 -13.10
N ALA A 420 17.38 0.37 -12.54
CA ALA A 420 17.84 1.65 -13.08
C ALA A 420 19.37 1.82 -12.98
N TRP A 421 19.99 1.35 -11.89
CA TRP A 421 21.45 1.29 -11.76
C TRP A 421 22.10 0.32 -12.75
N ALA A 422 21.51 -0.87 -12.93
CA ALA A 422 22.00 -1.86 -13.87
C ALA A 422 21.93 -1.35 -15.31
N ARG A 423 20.81 -0.69 -15.66
CA ARG A 423 20.65 -0.01 -16.95
C ARG A 423 21.67 1.12 -17.12
N ASP A 424 21.84 2.01 -16.14
CA ASP A 424 22.83 3.10 -16.21
C ASP A 424 24.26 2.56 -16.41
N ALA A 425 24.65 1.51 -15.68
CA ALA A 425 25.95 0.86 -15.86
C ALA A 425 26.12 0.28 -17.27
N MET A 426 25.09 -0.40 -17.80
CA MET A 426 25.09 -0.88 -19.19
C MET A 426 25.25 0.26 -20.19
N LEU A 427 24.56 1.39 -19.98
CA LEU A 427 24.64 2.56 -20.84
C LEU A 427 26.03 3.20 -20.80
N ARG A 428 26.66 3.32 -19.62
CA ARG A 428 28.05 3.82 -19.50
C ARG A 428 29.04 2.93 -20.24
N ASN A 429 28.89 1.61 -20.13
CA ASN A 429 29.73 0.67 -20.86
C ASN A 429 29.57 0.82 -22.38
N ARG A 430 28.33 1.03 -22.87
CA ARG A 430 28.08 1.31 -24.30
C ARG A 430 28.62 2.68 -24.73
N ALA A 431 28.63 3.66 -23.84
CA ALA A 431 28.97 5.04 -24.17
C ALA A 431 30.43 5.21 -24.61
N GLY A 432 31.39 4.50 -24.01
CA GLY A 432 32.81 4.67 -24.35
C GLY A 432 33.14 4.51 -25.85
N ALA A 433 32.42 3.63 -26.55
CA ALA A 433 32.60 3.36 -27.98
C ALA A 433 31.61 4.11 -28.89
N ALA A 434 30.58 4.76 -28.34
CA ALA A 434 29.52 5.37 -29.13
C ALA A 434 29.89 6.79 -29.60
N ARG A 435 29.42 7.16 -30.80
CA ARG A 435 29.53 8.51 -31.37
C ARG A 435 28.19 8.92 -32.00
N PRO A 436 27.15 9.16 -31.20
CA PRO A 436 25.80 9.38 -31.72
C PRO A 436 25.62 10.77 -32.36
N ASP A 437 24.83 10.85 -33.43
CA ASP A 437 24.26 12.09 -33.99
C ASP A 437 23.05 12.57 -33.17
N LEU A 438 22.31 11.63 -32.58
CA LEU A 438 21.11 11.89 -31.77
C LEU A 438 21.18 11.13 -30.45
N VAL A 439 20.96 11.84 -29.34
CA VAL A 439 20.79 11.21 -28.02
C VAL A 439 19.35 11.37 -27.55
N LEU A 440 18.70 10.27 -27.18
CA LEU A 440 17.39 10.27 -26.54
C LEU A 440 17.59 10.19 -25.02
N LEU A 441 17.01 11.10 -24.24
CA LEU A 441 17.20 11.17 -22.79
C LEU A 441 15.87 11.16 -22.06
N GLY A 442 15.70 10.25 -21.11
CA GLY A 442 14.46 10.20 -20.35
C GLY A 442 14.26 8.98 -19.49
N ASP A 443 12.99 8.68 -19.26
CA ASP A 443 12.51 7.60 -18.41
C ASP A 443 12.20 6.31 -19.20
N SER A 444 11.22 5.49 -18.75
CA SER A 444 10.82 4.26 -19.42
C SER A 444 10.26 4.50 -20.83
N LEU A 445 9.66 5.67 -21.09
CA LEU A 445 9.20 6.04 -22.43
C LEU A 445 10.36 6.23 -23.41
N VAL A 446 11.52 6.64 -22.89
CA VAL A 446 12.74 6.68 -23.69
C VAL A 446 13.40 5.32 -23.71
N GLU A 447 13.52 4.61 -22.57
CA GLU A 447 14.17 3.30 -22.51
C GLU A 447 13.60 2.30 -23.54
N HIS A 448 12.28 2.28 -23.68
CA HIS A 448 11.57 1.39 -24.60
C HIS A 448 11.50 1.93 -26.04
N TRP A 449 12.02 3.12 -26.32
CA TRP A 449 12.04 3.70 -27.66
C TRP A 449 13.12 3.02 -28.52
N PRO A 450 12.76 2.24 -29.56
CA PRO A 450 13.76 1.48 -30.30
C PRO A 450 14.65 2.42 -31.12
N GLU A 451 15.97 2.37 -30.92
CA GLU A 451 16.95 3.23 -31.62
C GLU A 451 16.82 3.13 -33.15
N GLY A 452 16.52 1.93 -33.66
CA GLY A 452 16.38 1.65 -35.10
C GLY A 452 15.18 2.28 -35.79
N THR A 453 14.28 2.99 -35.09
CA THR A 453 13.17 3.70 -35.75
C THR A 453 13.63 4.98 -36.47
N PHE A 454 14.78 5.55 -36.09
CA PHE A 454 15.35 6.75 -36.71
C PHE A 454 16.29 6.36 -37.85
N SER A 455 15.73 6.09 -39.03
CA SER A 455 16.51 5.74 -40.22
C SER A 455 17.58 6.78 -40.55
N GLY A 456 18.82 6.31 -40.75
CA GLY A 456 19.94 7.16 -41.19
C GLY A 456 20.56 8.04 -40.10
N ARG A 457 20.29 7.77 -38.82
CA ARG A 457 20.92 8.46 -37.69
C ARG A 457 21.55 7.47 -36.72
N ASP A 458 22.74 7.80 -36.22
CA ASP A 458 23.34 7.10 -35.10
C ASP A 458 22.69 7.58 -33.81
N VAL A 459 21.81 6.76 -33.25
CA VAL A 459 21.03 7.08 -32.06
C VAL A 459 21.63 6.41 -30.83
N PHE A 460 21.77 7.17 -29.75
CA PHE A 460 22.05 6.60 -28.43
C PHE A 460 20.85 6.81 -27.50
N ASN A 461 20.22 5.71 -27.09
CA ASN A 461 19.13 5.73 -26.14
C ASN A 461 19.68 5.74 -24.71
N PHE A 462 19.58 6.90 -24.05
CA PHE A 462 19.98 7.13 -22.66
C PHE A 462 18.78 7.14 -21.68
N GLY A 463 17.74 6.38 -22.02
CA GLY A 463 16.56 6.17 -21.20
C GLY A 463 16.77 5.14 -20.09
N VAL A 464 16.21 5.44 -18.92
CA VAL A 464 16.23 4.57 -17.73
C VAL A 464 14.85 4.57 -17.07
N ALA A 465 14.24 3.41 -16.91
CA ALA A 465 12.90 3.28 -16.35
C ALA A 465 12.78 3.91 -14.95
N ALA A 466 11.60 4.47 -14.67
CA ALA A 466 11.26 5.18 -13.43
C ALA A 466 12.09 6.45 -13.14
N ASP A 467 12.95 6.90 -14.05
CA ASP A 467 13.73 8.12 -13.83
C ASP A 467 12.85 9.36 -13.70
N ARG A 468 13.30 10.23 -12.80
CA ARG A 468 12.84 11.60 -12.60
C ARG A 468 13.93 12.56 -13.05
N THR A 469 13.61 13.85 -13.17
CA THR A 469 14.56 14.87 -13.65
C THR A 469 15.88 14.88 -12.87
N GLN A 470 15.84 14.74 -11.55
CA GLN A 470 17.03 14.66 -10.69
C GLN A 470 17.91 13.42 -10.95
N HIS A 471 17.30 12.31 -11.37
CA HIS A 471 18.02 11.08 -11.69
C HIS A 471 18.78 11.22 -13.01
N LEU A 472 18.10 11.72 -14.04
CA LEU A 472 18.75 12.01 -15.31
C LEU A 472 19.86 13.06 -15.15
N LEU A 473 19.63 14.12 -14.35
CA LEU A 473 20.66 15.11 -14.03
C LEU A 473 21.90 14.50 -13.37
N TRP A 474 21.72 13.48 -12.54
CA TRP A 474 22.83 12.77 -11.91
C TRP A 474 23.59 11.92 -12.92
N ARG A 475 22.87 11.19 -13.78
CA ARG A 475 23.48 10.38 -14.84
C ARG A 475 24.22 11.22 -15.88
N LEU A 476 23.74 12.43 -16.16
CA LEU A 476 24.42 13.38 -17.05
C LEU A 476 25.81 13.83 -16.57
N ARG A 477 26.17 13.54 -15.31
CA ARG A 477 27.53 13.78 -14.78
C ARG A 477 28.51 12.65 -15.09
N ALA A 478 28.06 11.59 -15.77
CA ALA A 478 28.90 10.47 -16.16
C ALA A 478 29.99 10.94 -17.15
N PRO A 479 31.30 10.71 -16.85
CA PRO A 479 32.37 11.13 -17.75
C PRO A 479 32.33 10.39 -19.10
N GLU A 480 31.76 9.19 -19.15
CA GLU A 480 31.73 8.34 -20.35
C GLU A 480 30.94 8.97 -21.51
N ILE A 481 29.92 9.78 -21.19
CA ILE A 481 29.09 10.47 -22.21
C ILE A 481 29.60 11.87 -22.53
N ALA A 482 30.57 12.41 -21.76
CA ALA A 482 31.11 13.75 -21.98
C ALA A 482 31.84 13.87 -23.32
N ALA A 483 32.36 12.75 -23.85
CA ALA A 483 33.02 12.69 -25.15
C ALA A 483 32.04 12.65 -26.35
N PHE A 484 30.73 12.57 -26.13
CA PHE A 484 29.77 12.69 -27.21
C PHE A 484 29.76 14.10 -27.82
N SER A 485 29.35 14.20 -29.08
CA SER A 485 29.10 15.47 -29.74
C SER A 485 27.87 15.35 -30.65
N PRO A 486 26.69 15.09 -30.06
CA PRO A 486 25.49 14.85 -30.85
C PRO A 486 24.98 16.15 -31.47
N ARG A 487 24.45 16.07 -32.68
CA ARG A 487 23.78 17.22 -33.31
C ARG A 487 22.47 17.55 -32.60
N HIS A 488 21.79 16.53 -32.08
CA HIS A 488 20.49 16.66 -31.43
C HIS A 488 20.41 15.89 -30.11
N ALA A 489 19.71 16.48 -29.14
CA ALA A 489 19.27 15.82 -27.92
C ALA A 489 17.75 15.94 -27.80
N VAL A 490 17.07 14.81 -27.57
CA VAL A 490 15.62 14.78 -27.34
C VAL A 490 15.37 14.40 -25.88
N ILE A 491 14.68 15.28 -25.17
CA ILE A 491 14.29 15.07 -23.77
C ILE A 491 12.84 14.61 -23.73
N LEU A 492 12.57 13.46 -23.11
CA LEU A 492 11.21 13.02 -22.75
C LEU A 492 11.26 12.46 -21.33
N ILE A 493 10.96 13.33 -20.36
CA ILE A 493 11.00 12.99 -18.94
C ILE A 493 10.01 13.84 -18.15
N GLY A 494 9.67 13.40 -16.94
CA GLY A 494 8.82 14.14 -16.00
C GLY A 494 7.50 13.43 -15.70
N THR A 495 7.15 12.36 -16.43
CA THR A 495 5.95 11.57 -16.13
C THR A 495 6.03 10.94 -14.72
N ASN A 496 7.22 10.49 -14.32
CA ASN A 496 7.44 9.93 -12.99
C ASN A 496 7.49 10.99 -11.89
N ASN A 497 7.93 12.22 -12.20
CA ASN A 497 7.81 13.36 -11.27
C ASN A 497 6.33 13.70 -11.04
N LEU A 498 5.53 13.76 -12.11
CA LEU A 498 4.08 13.94 -12.02
C LEU A 498 3.42 12.81 -11.21
N ALA A 499 3.82 11.57 -11.43
CA ALA A 499 3.31 10.41 -10.68
C ALA A 499 3.70 10.46 -9.20
N SER A 500 4.90 10.97 -8.89
CA SER A 500 5.41 11.16 -7.51
C SER A 500 4.85 12.40 -6.82
N GLY A 501 3.99 13.18 -7.49
CA GLY A 501 3.34 14.34 -6.90
C GLY A 501 4.21 15.61 -6.83
N ASP A 502 5.31 15.68 -7.57
CA ASP A 502 6.12 16.90 -7.67
C ASP A 502 5.29 18.04 -8.29
N GLU A 503 5.45 19.27 -7.78
CA GLU A 503 4.69 20.42 -8.28
C GLU A 503 5.06 20.77 -9.73
N PRO A 504 4.10 21.19 -10.58
CA PRO A 504 4.33 21.46 -12.01
C PRO A 504 5.49 22.42 -12.31
N GLU A 505 5.64 23.46 -11.49
CA GLU A 505 6.70 24.47 -11.59
C GLU A 505 8.07 23.86 -11.25
N ALA A 506 8.13 22.96 -10.27
CA ALA A 506 9.33 22.22 -9.93
C ALA A 506 9.69 21.24 -11.07
N ILE A 507 8.73 20.50 -11.61
CA ILE A 507 8.96 19.62 -12.77
C ILE A 507 9.51 20.41 -13.95
N THR A 508 8.91 21.57 -14.24
CA THR A 508 9.41 22.51 -15.25
C THR A 508 10.86 22.91 -14.98
N ALA A 509 11.18 23.30 -13.74
CA ALA A 509 12.53 23.68 -13.34
C ALA A 509 13.52 22.51 -13.52
N GLY A 510 13.13 21.29 -13.15
CA GLY A 510 13.91 20.07 -13.34
C GLY A 510 14.24 19.79 -14.81
N ILE A 511 13.24 19.86 -15.69
CA ILE A 511 13.44 19.64 -17.14
C ILE A 511 14.31 20.73 -17.75
N VAL A 512 14.15 21.99 -17.33
CA VAL A 512 15.02 23.10 -17.75
C VAL A 512 16.44 22.92 -17.22
N ALA A 513 16.62 22.40 -16.01
CA ALA A 513 17.93 22.07 -15.48
C ALA A 513 18.61 20.96 -16.28
N VAL A 514 17.85 19.93 -16.71
CA VAL A 514 18.32 18.88 -17.63
C VAL A 514 18.81 19.51 -18.94
N ALA A 515 18.00 20.35 -19.57
CA ALA A 515 18.38 21.03 -20.82
C ALA A 515 19.67 21.85 -20.65
N ARG A 516 19.78 22.64 -19.57
CA ARG A 516 21.00 23.40 -19.26
C ARG A 516 22.21 22.52 -18.98
N ALA A 517 22.01 21.33 -18.40
CA ALA A 517 23.08 20.38 -18.20
C ALA A 517 23.57 19.82 -19.54
N ILE A 518 22.66 19.54 -20.47
CA ILE A 518 22.98 19.12 -21.84
C ILE A 518 23.72 20.25 -22.58
N GLU A 519 23.27 21.50 -22.52
CA GLU A 519 23.95 22.64 -23.16
C GLU A 519 25.40 22.80 -22.66
N ARG A 520 25.64 22.58 -21.36
CA ARG A 520 27.00 22.61 -20.80
C ARG A 520 27.84 21.42 -21.24
N LEU A 521 27.23 20.24 -21.36
CA LEU A 521 27.93 19.01 -21.72
C LEU A 521 28.28 19.00 -23.22
N TRP A 522 27.33 19.45 -24.06
CA TRP A 522 27.43 19.46 -25.52
C TRP A 522 26.94 20.81 -26.09
N PRO A 523 27.80 21.85 -26.12
CA PRO A 523 27.39 23.23 -26.45
C PRO A 523 26.85 23.44 -27.87
N ALA A 524 27.21 22.56 -28.82
CA ALA A 524 26.74 22.63 -30.20
C ALA A 524 25.43 21.84 -30.46
N THR A 525 24.89 21.17 -29.44
CA THR A 525 23.72 20.31 -29.56
C THR A 525 22.43 21.13 -29.54
N SER A 526 21.54 20.87 -30.49
CA SER A 526 20.17 21.40 -30.44
C SER A 526 19.29 20.50 -29.56
N ILE A 527 18.45 21.12 -28.71
CA ILE A 527 17.63 20.42 -27.73
C ILE A 527 16.15 20.54 -28.10
N LEU A 528 15.47 19.39 -28.17
CA LEU A 528 14.02 19.32 -28.31
C LEU A 528 13.42 18.60 -27.09
N ALA A 529 12.51 19.25 -26.37
CA ALA A 529 11.75 18.62 -25.31
C ALA A 529 10.40 18.12 -25.84
N VAL A 530 10.14 16.83 -25.77
CA VAL A 530 8.78 16.30 -25.96
C VAL A 530 8.01 16.61 -24.68
N GLU A 531 6.86 17.27 -24.83
CA GLU A 531 6.00 17.59 -23.69
C GLU A 531 5.54 16.30 -23.00
N ILE A 532 5.33 16.34 -21.68
CA ILE A 532 4.96 15.15 -20.92
C ILE A 532 3.62 14.62 -21.47
N PRO A 533 3.53 13.38 -21.98
CA PRO A 533 2.36 12.91 -22.73
C PRO A 533 1.19 12.57 -21.80
N PRO A 534 -0.06 12.52 -22.32
CA PRO A 534 -1.22 12.05 -21.56
C PRO A 534 -1.08 10.57 -21.18
N CYS A 535 -1.55 10.18 -20.00
CA CYS A 535 -1.54 8.79 -19.57
C CYS A 535 -2.75 8.42 -18.69
N GLY A 536 -2.86 7.14 -18.38
CA GLY A 536 -3.95 6.54 -17.62
C GLY A 536 -5.15 6.15 -18.47
N PRO A 537 -6.12 5.40 -17.90
CA PRO A 537 -7.24 4.79 -18.65
C PRO A 537 -8.08 5.76 -19.49
N THR A 538 -8.07 7.04 -19.12
CA THR A 538 -8.85 8.11 -19.75
C THR A 538 -7.97 9.24 -20.30
N PHE A 539 -6.64 9.05 -20.34
CA PHE A 539 -5.66 10.10 -20.66
C PHE A 539 -5.70 11.35 -19.75
N ALA A 540 -6.40 11.25 -18.61
CA ALA A 540 -6.63 12.36 -17.70
C ALA A 540 -5.79 12.29 -16.41
N PHE A 541 -4.88 11.32 -16.28
CA PHE A 541 -4.03 11.20 -15.09
C PHE A 541 -3.19 12.47 -14.90
N ASN A 542 -3.39 13.15 -13.76
CA ASN A 542 -2.76 14.45 -13.43
C ASN A 542 -2.83 15.50 -14.55
N ALA A 543 -3.88 15.49 -15.39
CA ALA A 543 -3.96 16.32 -16.59
C ALA A 543 -3.80 17.83 -16.32
N ARG A 544 -4.30 18.34 -15.18
CA ARG A 544 -4.15 19.75 -14.80
C ARG A 544 -2.69 20.08 -14.47
N GLN A 545 -2.04 19.27 -13.64
CA GLN A 545 -0.64 19.44 -13.26
C GLN A 545 0.28 19.30 -14.49
N ARG A 546 0.02 18.29 -15.33
CA ARG A 546 0.70 18.08 -16.61
C ARG A 546 0.57 19.30 -17.52
N PHE A 547 -0.63 19.86 -17.66
CA PHE A 547 -0.87 21.05 -18.47
C PHE A 547 -0.04 22.25 -18.00
N VAL A 548 -0.02 22.51 -16.68
CA VAL A 548 0.77 23.61 -16.11
C VAL A 548 2.28 23.37 -16.32
N ALA A 549 2.76 22.16 -16.10
CA ALA A 549 4.18 21.82 -16.34
C ALA A 549 4.54 22.00 -17.82
N ASN A 550 3.73 21.46 -18.74
CA ASN A 550 3.97 21.58 -20.18
C ASN A 550 3.91 23.04 -20.67
N LEU A 551 3.04 23.87 -20.09
CA LEU A 551 3.02 25.31 -20.36
C LEU A 551 4.34 25.98 -19.92
N GLY A 552 4.83 25.63 -18.73
CA GLY A 552 6.11 26.12 -18.21
C GLY A 552 7.32 25.68 -19.04
N ILE A 553 7.32 24.43 -19.51
CA ILE A 553 8.36 23.88 -20.39
C ILE A 553 8.35 24.61 -21.73
N ARG A 554 7.16 24.77 -22.35
CA ARG A 554 6.99 25.46 -23.63
C ARG A 554 7.42 26.92 -23.59
N ALA A 555 7.27 27.58 -22.44
CA ALA A 555 7.71 28.95 -22.25
C ALA A 555 9.25 29.10 -22.18
N LYS A 556 9.99 28.01 -21.97
CA LYS A 556 11.43 28.05 -21.67
C LYS A 556 12.30 27.24 -22.65
N LEU A 557 11.73 26.25 -23.31
CA LEU A 557 12.44 25.33 -24.19
C LEU A 557 11.71 25.19 -25.53
N GLN A 558 12.44 24.74 -26.55
CA GLN A 558 11.80 24.29 -27.77
C GLN A 558 11.08 22.96 -27.52
N THR A 559 9.76 22.93 -27.74
CA THR A 559 8.95 21.75 -27.46
C THR A 559 8.28 21.14 -28.69
N LEU A 560 7.87 19.88 -28.51
CA LEU A 560 6.92 19.16 -29.35
C LEU A 560 5.76 18.68 -28.46
N ASN A 561 4.57 19.22 -28.67
CA ASN A 561 3.33 18.64 -28.11
C ASN A 561 2.89 17.49 -29.02
N VAL A 562 2.51 16.36 -28.43
CA VAL A 562 2.09 15.15 -29.15
C VAL A 562 0.73 14.63 -28.67
N ASP A 563 -0.02 15.43 -27.92
CA ASP A 563 -1.21 14.97 -27.20
C ASP A 563 -2.27 14.45 -28.17
N GLN A 564 -2.59 15.22 -29.21
CA GLN A 564 -3.66 14.90 -30.15
C GLN A 564 -3.31 13.67 -31.00
N GLU A 565 -2.08 13.65 -31.53
CA GLU A 565 -1.60 12.60 -32.40
C GLU A 565 -1.42 11.28 -31.64
N MET A 566 -0.77 11.31 -30.47
CA MET A 566 -0.52 10.09 -29.71
C MET A 566 -1.81 9.50 -29.15
N THR A 567 -2.81 10.33 -28.83
CA THR A 567 -4.09 9.84 -28.28
C THR A 567 -5.19 9.64 -29.32
N ASP A 568 -4.92 9.86 -30.62
CA ASP A 568 -5.93 9.92 -31.69
C ASP A 568 -7.14 10.79 -31.30
N GLY A 569 -6.89 12.01 -30.85
CA GLY A 569 -7.94 12.91 -30.36
C GLY A 569 -8.59 12.43 -29.06
N PHE A 570 -7.80 11.84 -28.17
CA PHE A 570 -8.23 11.26 -26.89
C PHE A 570 -9.17 10.03 -27.02
N ASP A 571 -9.08 9.29 -28.13
CA ASP A 571 -9.79 8.01 -28.29
C ASP A 571 -9.12 6.92 -27.43
N ARG A 572 -9.87 6.40 -26.46
CA ARG A 572 -9.41 5.31 -25.56
C ARG A 572 -9.11 4.00 -26.29
N ARG A 573 -9.45 3.88 -27.56
CA ARG A 573 -9.16 2.72 -28.43
C ARG A 573 -7.89 2.90 -29.25
N THR A 574 -7.20 4.03 -29.14
CA THR A 574 -5.98 4.28 -29.90
C THR A 574 -4.99 3.11 -29.76
N PRO A 575 -4.41 2.65 -30.88
CA PRO A 575 -3.41 1.58 -30.85
C PRO A 575 -2.04 2.09 -30.37
N ASN A 576 -1.85 3.40 -30.19
CA ASN A 576 -0.56 4.02 -29.90
C ASN A 576 -0.02 3.73 -28.48
N TYR A 577 -0.85 3.19 -27.58
CA TYR A 577 -0.48 2.82 -26.21
C TYR A 577 -0.70 1.34 -25.95
N HIS A 578 0.15 0.77 -25.10
CA HIS A 578 -0.11 -0.51 -24.45
C HIS A 578 -1.38 -0.46 -23.57
N PRO A 579 -1.92 -1.63 -23.15
CA PRO A 579 -3.10 -1.68 -22.28
C PRO A 579 -2.95 -0.95 -20.95
N ASP A 580 -1.72 -0.75 -20.46
CA ASP A 580 -1.44 0.03 -19.25
C ASP A 580 -1.75 1.53 -19.39
N ARG A 581 -1.93 2.02 -20.63
CA ARG A 581 -2.18 3.43 -20.97
C ARG A 581 -1.11 4.38 -20.44
N ILE A 582 0.12 3.89 -20.31
CA ILE A 582 1.30 4.66 -19.92
C ILE A 582 2.37 4.51 -20.99
N HIS A 583 2.70 3.28 -21.38
CA HIS A 583 3.76 3.01 -22.35
C HIS A 583 3.22 2.97 -23.79
N PHE A 584 4.04 3.40 -24.75
CA PHE A 584 3.67 3.40 -26.16
C PHE A 584 3.84 2.01 -26.77
N SER A 585 2.94 1.67 -27.70
CA SER A 585 3.07 0.49 -28.54
C SER A 585 4.12 0.70 -29.64
N ALA A 586 4.37 -0.33 -30.45
CA ALA A 586 5.22 -0.21 -31.63
C ALA A 586 4.69 0.86 -32.61
N GLU A 587 3.37 0.93 -32.81
CA GLU A 587 2.69 1.95 -33.61
C GLU A 587 2.91 3.35 -33.02
N GLY A 588 2.77 3.49 -31.70
CA GLY A 588 3.01 4.74 -30.98
C GLY A 588 4.44 5.24 -31.14
N TYR A 589 5.45 4.37 -31.00
CA TYR A 589 6.85 4.75 -31.21
C TYR A 589 7.15 5.12 -32.66
N ARG A 590 6.55 4.46 -33.67
CA ARG A 590 6.69 4.86 -35.07
C ARG A 590 6.10 6.24 -35.33
N LEU A 591 4.93 6.53 -34.75
CA LEU A 591 4.31 7.86 -34.83
C LEU A 591 5.18 8.92 -34.16
N LEU A 592 5.58 8.69 -32.90
CA LEU A 592 6.41 9.61 -32.14
C LEU A 592 7.75 9.90 -32.82
N THR A 593 8.39 8.87 -33.40
CA THR A 593 9.61 9.00 -34.19
C THR A 593 9.41 9.92 -35.39
N ARG A 594 8.32 9.76 -36.15
CA ARG A 594 8.03 10.63 -37.30
C ARG A 594 7.84 12.09 -36.87
N LEU A 595 7.09 12.33 -35.79
CA LEU A 595 6.84 13.68 -35.27
C LEU A 595 8.13 14.35 -34.79
N VAL A 596 8.98 13.62 -34.06
CA VAL A 596 10.28 14.12 -33.59
C VAL A 596 11.23 14.36 -34.77
N ALA A 597 11.35 13.43 -35.71
CA ALA A 597 12.23 13.58 -36.87
C ALA A 597 11.86 14.83 -37.69
N ALA A 598 10.57 15.01 -38.01
CA ALA A 598 10.08 16.18 -38.71
C ALA A 598 10.40 17.47 -37.95
N ARG A 599 10.27 17.47 -36.62
CA ARG A 599 10.59 18.65 -35.80
C ARG A 599 12.08 18.96 -35.77
N LEU A 600 12.95 17.94 -35.70
CA LEU A 600 14.40 18.12 -35.72
C LEU A 600 14.89 18.68 -37.06
N ASP A 601 14.28 18.29 -38.18
CA ASP A 601 14.67 18.81 -39.50
C ASP A 601 14.29 20.29 -39.65
N LEU A 602 13.15 20.73 -39.12
CA LEU A 602 12.78 22.15 -39.06
C LEU A 602 13.75 23.00 -38.22
N ILE A 603 14.32 22.42 -37.15
CA ILE A 603 15.33 23.10 -36.31
C ILE A 603 16.62 23.35 -37.11
N LYS A 604 17.04 22.39 -37.95
CA LYS A 604 18.22 22.55 -38.81
C LYS A 604 18.05 23.68 -39.82
N GLU A 605 16.87 23.83 -40.41
CA GLU A 605 16.59 24.86 -41.43
C GLU A 605 16.52 26.27 -40.83
N GLY A 606 16.06 26.42 -39.58
CA GLY A 606 16.03 27.70 -38.88
C GLY A 606 17.42 28.23 -38.50
N ALA A 607 18.35 27.35 -38.16
CA ALA A 607 19.74 27.72 -37.84
C ALA A 607 20.58 28.07 -39.08
N ALA A 608 20.25 27.53 -40.25
CA ALA A 608 20.95 27.81 -41.51
C ALA A 608 20.47 29.10 -42.22
N ARG A 609 19.43 29.77 -41.72
CA ARG A 609 18.84 31.00 -42.31
C ARG A 609 19.12 32.29 -41.54
N GLN A 610 19.95 32.28 -40.50
CA GLN A 610 20.44 33.51 -39.87
C GLN A 610 21.78 33.91 -40.54
N PRO A 611 21.84 35.06 -41.23
CA PRO A 611 23.08 35.56 -41.86
C PRO A 611 24.13 36.01 -40.85
#